data_AF-A0A3M0CFY5-F1
#
_entry.id   AF-A0A3M0CFY5-F1
#
_cell.length_a   1.000
_cell.length_b   1.000
_cell.length_c   1.000
_cell.angle_alpha   90.00
_cell.angle_beta   90.00
_cell.angle_gamma   90.00
#
_symmetry.space_group_name_H-M   'P 1'
#
loop_
_entity.id
_entity.type
_entity.pdbx_description
1 polymer ?
#
loop_
_entity_poly.entity_id
_entity_poly.type
_entity_poly.pdbx_seq_one_letter_code
_entity_poly.pdbx_strand_id
1 'polypeptide(L)'
;MSLDRAQNIMTHANFDVAKRLLEVIKIDQMVTMMARQMMAQKVVSIQQKSEGADPEELKQVTDAFQQAFMLHVPDLMEEVIKAYAGAFSVEDMEAVIAFNKSEIGQRFEAGQAQIQQKTQALFKDWSSHAARAAFDKASAQVAAEE
;
A
#
# COMPACT_ATOMS: atom_id res chain seq x y z
N MET A 1 17.37 -39.61 3.20
CA MET A 1 16.90 -38.35 2.57
C MET A 1 17.60 -37.20 3.27
N SER A 2 18.39 -36.39 2.55
CA SER A 2 19.16 -35.30 3.18
C SER A 2 18.24 -34.16 3.62
N LEU A 3 18.55 -33.56 4.77
CA LEU A 3 17.87 -32.39 5.32
C LEU A 3 17.80 -31.22 4.31
N ASP A 4 18.83 -31.08 3.47
CA ASP A 4 18.86 -30.11 2.36
C ASP A 4 17.69 -30.28 1.38
N ARG A 5 17.28 -31.50 1.06
CA ARG A 5 16.18 -31.72 0.11
C ARG A 5 14.83 -31.33 0.72
N ALA A 6 14.65 -31.56 2.03
CA ALA A 6 13.42 -31.20 2.75
C ALA A 6 13.32 -29.69 3.00
N GLN A 7 14.42 -29.03 3.37
CA GLN A 7 14.47 -27.56 3.47
C GLN A 7 14.23 -26.90 2.11
N ASN A 8 14.83 -27.41 1.03
CA ASN A 8 14.66 -26.81 -0.30
C ASN A 8 13.22 -26.98 -0.83
N ILE A 9 12.58 -28.15 -0.60
CA ILE A 9 11.17 -28.38 -0.97
C ILE A 9 10.22 -27.50 -0.14
N MET A 10 10.46 -27.36 1.18
CA MET A 10 9.64 -26.46 2.02
C MET A 10 9.78 -24.99 1.60
N THR A 11 10.97 -24.56 1.19
CA THR A 11 11.20 -23.18 0.73
C THR A 11 10.39 -22.87 -0.55
N HIS A 12 10.32 -23.81 -1.49
CA HIS A 12 9.53 -23.65 -2.72
C HIS A 12 8.01 -23.71 -2.49
N ALA A 13 7.53 -24.65 -1.67
CA ALA A 13 6.11 -24.76 -1.34
C ALA A 13 5.58 -23.52 -0.62
N ASN A 14 6.38 -22.93 0.30
CA ASN A 14 6.03 -21.69 0.98
C ASN A 14 5.90 -20.52 0.00
N PHE A 15 6.80 -20.43 -0.98
CA PHE A 15 6.79 -19.36 -1.97
C PHE A 15 5.54 -19.41 -2.86
N ASP A 16 5.14 -20.59 -3.33
CA ASP A 16 3.95 -20.76 -4.18
C ASP A 16 2.65 -20.43 -3.42
N VAL A 17 2.56 -20.86 -2.16
CA VAL A 17 1.41 -20.56 -1.30
C VAL A 17 1.36 -19.07 -0.97
N ALA A 18 2.49 -18.43 -0.68
CA ALA A 18 2.57 -16.99 -0.48
C ALA A 18 2.12 -16.24 -1.74
N LYS A 19 2.60 -16.63 -2.93
CA LYS A 19 2.16 -16.03 -4.19
C LYS A 19 0.64 -16.12 -4.38
N ARG A 20 0.05 -17.30 -4.16
CA ARG A 20 -1.40 -17.50 -4.22
C ARG A 20 -2.15 -16.64 -3.20
N LEU A 21 -1.63 -16.52 -1.99
CA LEU A 21 -2.21 -15.63 -0.97
C LEU A 21 -2.23 -14.19 -1.47
N LEU A 22 -1.11 -13.70 -1.97
CA LEU A 22 -0.95 -12.34 -2.46
C LEU A 22 -1.89 -12.02 -3.64
N GLU A 23 -2.12 -12.98 -4.53
CA GLU A 23 -3.13 -12.88 -5.60
C GLU A 23 -4.56 -12.76 -5.04
N VAL A 24 -4.89 -13.56 -4.03
CA VAL A 24 -6.22 -13.55 -3.40
C VAL A 24 -6.50 -12.24 -2.67
N ILE A 25 -5.52 -11.69 -1.95
CA ILE A 25 -5.67 -10.41 -1.23
C ILE A 25 -5.38 -9.19 -2.11
N LYS A 26 -5.14 -9.38 -3.43
CA LYS A 26 -4.91 -8.31 -4.42
C LYS A 26 -3.80 -7.34 -4.02
N ILE A 27 -2.72 -7.87 -3.44
CA ILE A 27 -1.62 -7.03 -2.96
C ILE A 27 -0.86 -6.36 -4.11
N ASP A 28 -0.95 -6.91 -5.32
CA ASP A 28 -0.36 -6.37 -6.55
C ASP A 28 -0.83 -4.92 -6.81
N GLN A 29 -2.12 -4.65 -6.57
CA GLN A 29 -2.69 -3.32 -6.70
C GLN A 29 -2.12 -2.37 -5.66
N MET A 30 -1.98 -2.84 -4.42
CA MET A 30 -1.42 -2.06 -3.32
C MET A 30 0.06 -1.74 -3.57
N VAL A 31 0.88 -2.73 -3.93
CA VAL A 31 2.30 -2.53 -4.23
C VAL A 31 2.49 -1.62 -5.42
N THR A 32 1.69 -1.79 -6.49
CA THR A 32 1.74 -0.89 -7.66
C THR A 32 1.37 0.54 -7.29
N MET A 33 0.35 0.74 -6.46
CA MET A 33 -0.04 2.07 -5.98
C MET A 33 1.06 2.72 -5.13
N MET A 34 1.65 1.96 -4.20
CA MET A 34 2.76 2.43 -3.37
C MET A 34 3.99 2.77 -4.21
N ALA A 35 4.34 1.91 -5.17
CA ALA A 35 5.44 2.12 -6.11
C ALA A 35 5.23 3.44 -6.90
N ARG A 36 4.03 3.67 -7.43
CA ARG A 36 3.68 4.91 -8.14
C ARG A 36 3.78 6.15 -7.23
N GLN A 37 3.33 6.05 -5.99
CA GLN A 37 3.44 7.15 -5.03
C GLN A 37 4.91 7.48 -4.73
N MET A 38 5.74 6.47 -4.47
CA MET A 38 7.18 6.65 -4.24
C MET A 38 7.88 7.23 -5.47
N MET A 39 7.54 6.74 -6.67
CA MET A 39 8.04 7.26 -7.93
C MET A 39 7.71 8.75 -8.08
N ALA A 40 6.45 9.15 -7.86
CA ALA A 40 6.01 10.53 -7.94
C ALA A 40 6.78 11.43 -6.96
N GLN A 41 6.98 10.98 -5.71
CA GLN A 41 7.78 11.69 -4.72
C GLN A 41 9.24 11.85 -5.16
N LYS A 42 9.84 10.83 -5.78
CA LYS A 42 11.21 10.88 -6.31
C LYS A 42 11.33 11.82 -7.50
N VAL A 43 10.34 11.83 -8.41
CA VAL A 43 10.29 12.78 -9.53
C VAL A 43 10.25 14.22 -9.02
N VAL A 44 9.39 14.52 -8.05
CA VAL A 44 9.34 15.85 -7.40
C VAL A 44 10.70 16.20 -6.77
N SER A 45 11.34 15.24 -6.08
CA SER A 45 12.66 15.46 -5.51
C SER A 45 13.75 15.70 -6.56
N ILE A 46 13.68 15.05 -7.73
CA ILE A 46 14.62 15.28 -8.84
C ILE A 46 14.43 16.71 -9.37
N GLN A 47 13.18 17.11 -9.63
CA GLN A 47 12.86 18.45 -10.12
C GLN A 47 13.31 19.55 -9.16
N GLN A 48 13.15 19.35 -7.85
CA GLN A 48 13.59 20.31 -6.83
C GLN A 48 15.12 20.41 -6.72
N LYS A 49 15.85 19.31 -6.96
CA LYS A 49 17.32 19.30 -6.86
C LYS A 49 18.02 19.73 -8.14
N SER A 50 17.30 19.74 -9.26
CA SER A 50 17.80 20.14 -10.57
C SER A 50 17.44 21.59 -10.89
N GLU A 51 17.48 22.48 -9.90
CA GLU A 51 17.18 23.90 -10.09
C GLU A 51 18.14 24.52 -11.11
N GLY A 52 17.60 25.13 -12.17
CA GLY A 52 18.37 25.69 -13.28
C GLY A 52 18.73 24.70 -14.40
N ALA A 53 18.32 23.43 -14.32
CA ALA A 53 18.45 22.49 -15.43
C ALA A 53 17.53 22.87 -16.61
N ASP A 54 17.94 22.48 -17.82
CA ASP A 54 17.10 22.64 -19.00
C ASP A 54 15.79 21.84 -18.84
N PRO A 55 14.61 22.44 -19.09
CA PRO A 55 13.32 21.75 -18.89
C PRO A 55 13.14 20.50 -19.74
N GLU A 56 13.70 20.46 -20.95
CA GLU A 56 13.59 19.32 -21.86
C GLU A 56 14.50 18.18 -21.40
N GLU A 57 15.73 18.49 -21.00
CA GLU A 57 16.64 17.50 -20.38
C GLU A 57 16.04 16.93 -19.09
N LEU A 58 15.48 17.79 -18.23
CA LEU A 58 14.83 17.37 -16.99
C LEU A 58 13.65 16.44 -17.27
N LYS A 59 12.84 16.76 -18.28
CA LYS A 59 11.72 15.90 -18.72
C LYS A 59 12.24 14.54 -19.17
N GLN A 60 13.25 14.49 -20.04
CA GLN A 60 13.83 13.23 -20.53
C GLN A 60 14.37 12.36 -19.39
N VAL A 61 15.06 12.96 -18.41
CA VAL A 61 15.55 12.26 -17.21
C VAL A 61 14.39 11.71 -16.39
N THR A 62 13.35 12.50 -16.15
CA THR A 62 12.19 12.03 -15.37
C THR A 62 11.42 10.93 -16.08
N ASP A 63 11.27 11.00 -17.40
CA ASP A 63 10.60 9.97 -18.22
C ASP A 63 11.41 8.66 -18.19
N ALA A 64 12.73 8.73 -18.36
CA ALA A 64 13.62 7.58 -18.27
C ALA A 64 13.60 6.95 -16.86
N PHE A 65 13.61 7.78 -15.81
CA PHE A 65 13.48 7.32 -14.44
C PHE A 65 12.15 6.58 -14.20
N GLN A 66 11.03 7.14 -14.64
CA GLN A 66 9.71 6.51 -14.47
C GLN A 66 9.65 5.15 -15.17
N GLN A 67 10.16 5.06 -16.42
CA GLN A 67 10.21 3.81 -17.15
C GLN A 67 11.07 2.77 -16.43
N ALA A 68 12.29 3.13 -16.04
CA ALA A 68 13.18 2.24 -15.31
C ALA A 68 12.57 1.78 -13.98
N PHE A 69 11.97 2.70 -13.23
CA PHE A 69 11.32 2.40 -11.95
C PHE A 69 10.18 1.39 -12.11
N MET A 70 9.33 1.57 -13.13
CA MET A 70 8.19 0.67 -13.37
C MET A 70 8.62 -0.73 -13.84
N LEU A 71 9.75 -0.85 -14.54
CA LEU A 71 10.31 -2.14 -14.94
C LEU A 71 10.76 -3.00 -13.75
N HIS A 72 11.05 -2.38 -12.59
CA HIS A 72 11.50 -3.07 -11.39
C HIS A 72 10.39 -3.37 -10.37
N VAL A 73 9.13 -2.99 -10.65
CA VAL A 73 8.00 -3.36 -9.78
C VAL A 73 7.82 -4.88 -9.67
N PRO A 74 7.99 -5.70 -10.72
CA PRO A 74 7.97 -7.16 -10.59
C PRO A 74 9.01 -7.70 -9.59
N ASP A 75 10.23 -7.14 -9.58
CA ASP A 75 11.28 -7.55 -8.64
C ASP A 75 10.86 -7.24 -7.19
N LEU A 76 10.24 -6.07 -6.97
CA LEU A 76 9.66 -5.71 -5.67
C LEU A 76 8.56 -6.69 -5.25
N MET A 77 7.71 -7.13 -6.17
CA MET A 77 6.68 -8.14 -5.89
C MET A 77 7.29 -9.47 -5.45
N GLU A 78 8.40 -9.89 -6.06
CA GLU A 78 9.11 -11.10 -5.65
C GLU A 78 9.63 -11.00 -4.21
N GLU A 79 10.20 -9.86 -3.83
CA GLU A 79 10.65 -9.61 -2.46
C GLU A 79 9.49 -9.60 -1.45
N VAL A 80 8.32 -9.09 -1.83
CA VAL A 80 7.11 -9.17 -0.99
C VAL A 80 6.67 -10.64 -0.83
N ILE A 81 6.71 -11.45 -1.88
CA ILE A 81 6.39 -12.89 -1.78
C ILE A 81 7.37 -13.58 -0.81
N LYS A 82 8.67 -13.31 -0.93
CA LYS A 82 9.69 -13.85 -0.02
C LYS A 82 9.42 -13.44 1.43
N ALA A 83 9.04 -12.19 1.67
CA ALA A 83 8.72 -11.70 3.00
C ALA A 83 7.53 -12.45 3.63
N TYR A 84 6.46 -12.69 2.86
CA TYR A 84 5.32 -13.49 3.33
C TYR A 84 5.69 -14.96 3.58
N ALA A 85 6.41 -15.57 2.64
CA ALA A 85 6.85 -16.96 2.75
C ALA A 85 7.79 -17.21 3.94
N GLY A 86 8.55 -16.19 4.37
CA GLY A 86 9.41 -16.22 5.54
C GLY A 86 8.72 -15.86 6.86
N ALA A 87 7.61 -15.12 6.81
CA ALA A 87 6.90 -14.64 8.00
C ALA A 87 5.77 -15.57 8.46
N PHE A 88 5.13 -16.30 7.54
CA PHE A 88 3.95 -17.12 7.82
C PHE A 88 4.16 -18.59 7.47
N SER A 89 3.51 -19.48 8.21
CA SER A 89 3.48 -20.89 7.86
C SER A 89 2.57 -21.13 6.64
N VAL A 90 2.77 -22.24 5.92
CA VAL A 90 1.88 -22.65 4.83
C VAL A 90 0.45 -22.84 5.33
N GLU A 91 0.27 -23.40 6.53
CA GLU A 91 -1.05 -23.62 7.12
C GLU A 91 -1.78 -22.30 7.35
N ASP A 92 -1.10 -21.29 7.90
CA ASP A 92 -1.69 -19.95 8.12
C ASP A 92 -2.07 -19.30 6.79
N MET A 93 -1.18 -19.35 5.79
CA MET A 93 -1.45 -18.76 4.48
C MET A 93 -2.62 -19.45 3.76
N GLU A 94 -2.69 -20.79 3.82
CA GLU A 94 -3.82 -21.55 3.25
C GLU A 94 -5.12 -21.27 3.99
N ALA A 95 -5.09 -21.11 5.31
CA ALA A 95 -6.28 -20.73 6.09
C ALA A 95 -6.81 -19.34 5.67
N VAL A 96 -5.92 -18.36 5.46
CA VAL A 96 -6.30 -17.03 4.97
C VAL A 96 -6.85 -17.12 3.53
N ILE A 97 -6.22 -17.91 2.66
CA ILE A 97 -6.73 -18.15 1.30
C ILE A 97 -8.14 -18.75 1.35
N ALA A 98 -8.35 -19.79 2.18
CA ALA A 98 -9.64 -20.47 2.32
C ALA A 98 -10.71 -19.51 2.85
N PHE A 99 -10.38 -18.69 3.84
CA PHE A 99 -11.28 -17.66 4.35
C PHE A 99 -11.69 -16.68 3.24
N ASN A 100 -10.74 -16.06 2.53
CA ASN A 100 -11.03 -15.08 1.48
C ASN A 100 -11.85 -15.67 0.32
N LYS A 101 -11.72 -16.98 0.05
CA LYS A 101 -12.52 -17.68 -0.97
C LYS A 101 -13.91 -18.10 -0.50
N SER A 102 -14.15 -18.14 0.81
CA SER A 102 -15.45 -18.54 1.37
C SER A 102 -16.52 -17.45 1.18
N GLU A 103 -17.79 -17.84 1.26
CA GLU A 103 -18.92 -16.89 1.21
C GLU A 103 -18.82 -15.84 2.33
N ILE A 104 -18.39 -16.26 3.53
CA ILE A 104 -18.21 -15.34 4.65
C ILE A 104 -17.06 -14.35 4.40
N GLY A 105 -15.95 -14.81 3.82
CA GLY A 105 -14.83 -13.94 3.46
C GLY A 105 -15.20 -12.90 2.40
N GLN A 106 -15.92 -13.32 1.36
CA GLN A 106 -16.40 -12.40 0.31
C GLN A 106 -17.39 -11.36 0.86
N ARG A 107 -18.34 -11.79 1.72
CA ARG A 107 -19.24 -10.84 2.41
C ARG A 107 -18.48 -9.90 3.34
N PHE A 108 -17.43 -10.39 4.00
CA PHE A 108 -16.58 -9.57 4.85
C PHE A 108 -15.80 -8.53 4.04
N GLU A 109 -15.18 -8.91 2.93
CA GLU A 109 -14.47 -7.98 2.01
C GLU A 109 -15.42 -6.89 1.49
N ALA A 110 -16.59 -7.28 0.98
CA ALA A 110 -17.60 -6.32 0.52
C ALA A 110 -18.11 -5.41 1.65
N GLY A 111 -18.29 -5.97 2.85
CA GLY A 111 -18.69 -5.24 4.04
C GLY A 111 -17.63 -4.22 4.48
N GLN A 112 -16.34 -4.56 4.40
CA GLN A 112 -15.25 -3.64 4.74
C GLN A 112 -15.26 -2.38 3.88
N ALA A 113 -15.46 -2.50 2.56
CA ALA A 113 -15.53 -1.34 1.67
C ALA A 113 -16.69 -0.40 2.06
N GLN A 114 -17.86 -0.95 2.38
CA GLN A 114 -19.01 -0.16 2.82
C GLN A 114 -18.78 0.50 4.18
N ILE A 115 -18.18 -0.23 5.13
CA ILE A 115 -17.85 0.31 6.45
C ILE A 115 -16.83 1.44 6.30
N GLN A 116 -15.79 1.27 5.49
CA GLN A 116 -14.77 2.29 5.25
C GLN A 116 -15.38 3.59 4.72
N GLN A 117 -16.28 3.50 3.72
CA GLN A 117 -16.98 4.68 3.19
C GLN A 117 -17.83 5.38 4.25
N LYS A 118 -18.58 4.60 5.05
CA LYS A 118 -19.38 5.14 6.17
C LYS A 118 -18.48 5.82 7.22
N THR A 119 -17.37 5.19 7.59
CA THR A 119 -16.41 5.76 8.54
C THR A 119 -15.79 7.05 8.03
N GLN A 120 -15.46 7.15 6.74
CA GLN A 120 -14.95 8.38 6.13
C GLN A 120 -15.98 9.52 6.20
N ALA A 121 -17.26 9.24 5.89
CA ALA A 121 -18.33 10.23 5.99
C ALA A 121 -18.51 10.71 7.44
N LEU A 122 -18.56 9.78 8.40
CA LEU A 122 -18.66 10.09 9.83
C LEU A 122 -17.48 10.96 10.30
N PHE A 123 -16.26 10.65 9.86
CA PHE A 123 -15.08 11.43 10.21
C PHE A 123 -15.14 12.85 9.64
N LYS A 124 -15.60 13.01 8.40
CA LYS A 124 -15.78 14.32 7.77
C LYS A 124 -16.76 15.19 8.55
N ASP A 125 -17.91 14.65 8.92
CA ASP A 125 -18.91 15.38 9.69
C ASP A 125 -18.38 15.75 11.07
N TRP A 126 -17.81 14.77 11.78
CA TRP A 126 -17.20 14.98 13.09
C TRP A 126 -16.12 16.06 13.07
N SER A 127 -15.20 16.02 12.10
CA SER A 127 -14.11 17.00 11.97
C SER A 127 -14.62 18.42 11.69
N SER A 128 -15.70 18.54 10.92
CA SER A 128 -16.34 19.83 10.63
C SER A 128 -16.96 20.45 11.88
N HIS A 129 -17.64 19.63 12.70
CA HIS A 129 -18.18 20.07 13.99
C HIS A 129 -17.07 20.48 14.97
N ALA A 130 -16.01 19.69 15.06
CA ALA A 130 -14.86 19.99 15.91
C ALA A 130 -14.17 21.31 15.50
N ALA A 131 -13.95 21.52 14.20
CA ALA A 131 -13.36 22.75 13.68
C ALA A 131 -14.22 23.99 13.97
N ARG A 132 -15.55 23.87 13.82
CA ARG A 132 -16.47 24.97 14.13
C ARG A 132 -16.42 25.35 15.61
N ALA A 133 -16.49 24.36 16.50
CA ALA A 133 -16.40 24.60 17.94
C ALA A 133 -15.06 25.24 18.36
N ALA A 134 -13.95 24.81 17.74
CA ALA A 134 -12.64 25.41 17.97
C ALA A 134 -12.58 26.88 17.50
N PHE A 135 -13.14 27.18 16.34
CA PHE A 135 -13.22 28.54 15.80
C PHE A 135 -14.08 29.46 16.67
N ASP A 136 -15.25 29.02 17.08
CA ASP A 136 -16.16 29.81 17.92
C ASP A 136 -15.50 30.12 19.28
N LYS A 137 -14.80 29.14 19.87
CA LYS A 137 -14.02 29.33 21.09
C LYS A 137 -12.89 30.35 20.92
N ALA A 138 -12.10 30.23 19.85
CA ALA A 138 -10.99 31.14 19.59
C ALA A 138 -11.47 32.57 19.34
N SER A 139 -12.57 32.74 18.59
CA SER A 139 -13.17 34.05 18.31
C SER A 139 -13.68 34.74 19.58
N ALA A 140 -14.29 33.98 20.49
CA ALA A 140 -14.74 34.51 21.78
C ALA A 140 -13.57 34.96 22.68
N GLN A 141 -12.41 34.30 22.59
CA GLN A 141 -11.22 34.70 23.34
C GLN A 141 -10.65 36.01 22.82
N VAL A 142 -10.50 36.16 21.49
CA VAL A 142 -10.03 37.40 20.87
C VAL A 142 -10.93 38.58 21.23
N ALA A 143 -12.25 38.41 21.15
CA ALA A 143 -13.21 39.47 21.48
C ALA A 143 -13.26 39.85 22.97
N ALA A 144 -12.72 39.02 23.87
CA ALA A 144 -12.64 39.32 25.30
C ALA A 144 -11.34 40.03 25.70
N GLU A 145 -10.36 40.08 24.80
CA GLU A 145 -9.07 40.76 24.98
C GLU A 145 -9.07 42.18 24.38
N GLU A 146 -10.13 42.57 23.67
CA GLU A 146 -10.42 43.93 23.16
C GLU A 146 -11.30 44.74 24.13
#